data_AF-A0A8C7EJH7-F1
#
_entry.id   AF-A0A8C7EJH7-F1
#
_cell.length_a   1.000
_cell.length_b   1.000
_cell.length_c   1.000
_cell.angle_alpha   90.00
_cell.angle_beta   90.00
_cell.angle_gamma   90.00
#
_symmetry.space_group_name_H-M   'P 1'
#
loop_
_entity.id
_entity.type
_entity.pdbx_description
1 polymer ?
#
loop_
_entity_poly.entity_id
_entity_poly.type
_entity_poly.pdbx_seq_one_letter_code
_entity_poly.pdbx_strand_id
1 'polypeptide(L)'
;MADGESTRTSTEDQYNDDRLVYETLFKHFKRHKVEISNAIKKPFPFFECLRDRELISNKMYDDCQDSCRNLVPVPRVVYNVLNELEKTFDLPLLEALFSEVNRQEYPNLNHIYKSFEFVWCQWSSPDKG
;
A
#
# COMPACT_ATOMS: atom_id res chain seq x y z
N MET A 1 21.40 -14.24 44.20
CA MET A 1 22.34 -13.55 43.29
C MET A 1 21.80 -13.81 41.91
N ALA A 2 21.25 -12.76 41.30
CA ALA A 2 20.61 -12.82 39.98
C ALA A 2 21.66 -12.43 38.95
N ASP A 3 21.78 -13.20 37.88
CA ASP A 3 22.33 -12.70 36.64
C ASP A 3 21.29 -12.96 35.56
N GLY A 4 20.68 -11.84 35.14
CA GLY A 4 19.59 -11.78 34.19
C GLY A 4 20.08 -12.09 32.77
N GLU A 5 19.30 -12.93 32.11
CA GLU A 5 19.39 -13.23 30.70
C GLU A 5 18.98 -11.98 29.90
N SER A 6 19.96 -11.16 29.50
CA SER A 6 19.72 -10.04 28.60
C SER A 6 19.86 -10.53 27.17
N THR A 7 18.77 -11.08 26.61
CA THR A 7 18.62 -11.39 25.20
C THR A 7 18.78 -10.10 24.38
N ARG A 8 20.00 -9.84 23.91
CA ARG A 8 20.28 -8.83 22.89
C ARG A 8 19.78 -9.42 21.57
N THR A 9 18.52 -9.22 21.22
CA THR A 9 18.11 -9.36 19.81
C THR A 9 18.99 -8.40 19.03
N SER A 10 19.85 -8.93 18.17
CA SER A 10 20.84 -8.13 17.47
C SER A 10 20.14 -7.19 16.48
N THR A 11 20.67 -5.97 16.31
CA THR A 11 20.14 -4.99 15.35
C THR A 11 20.13 -5.49 13.91
N GLU A 12 20.92 -6.52 13.60
CA GLU A 12 21.00 -7.16 12.29
C GLU A 12 19.78 -8.06 12.02
N ASP A 13 19.30 -8.80 13.03
CA ASP A 13 18.12 -9.67 12.90
C ASP A 13 16.83 -8.85 12.64
N GLN A 14 16.69 -7.71 13.32
CA GLN A 14 15.56 -6.79 13.11
C GLN A 14 15.56 -6.18 11.70
N TYR A 15 16.72 -5.71 11.22
CA TYR A 15 16.87 -5.17 9.87
C TYR A 15 16.56 -6.21 8.78
N ASN A 16 16.97 -7.46 9.01
CA ASN A 16 16.66 -8.57 8.10
C ASN A 16 15.15 -8.88 8.08
N ASP A 17 14.46 -8.83 9.22
CA ASP A 17 13.02 -9.06 9.29
C ASP A 17 12.21 -7.92 8.64
N ASP A 18 12.58 -6.65 8.89
CA ASP A 18 11.96 -5.48 8.24
C ASP A 18 12.05 -5.56 6.72
N ARG A 19 13.21 -5.99 6.22
CA ARG A 19 13.43 -6.19 4.79
C ARG A 19 12.54 -7.30 4.23
N LEU A 20 12.37 -8.41 4.95
CA LEU A 20 11.48 -9.50 4.53
C LEU A 20 10.01 -9.08 4.51
N VAL A 21 9.57 -8.28 5.48
CA VAL A 21 8.22 -7.69 5.49
C VAL A 21 8.03 -6.78 4.29
N TYR A 22 8.96 -5.86 4.05
CA TYR A 22 8.89 -4.96 2.92
C TYR A 22 8.80 -5.71 1.58
N GLU A 23 9.66 -6.71 1.37
CA GLU A 23 9.62 -7.57 0.17
C GLU A 23 8.30 -8.34 0.02
N THR A 24 7.74 -8.80 1.14
CA THR A 24 6.46 -9.53 1.15
C THR A 24 5.31 -8.58 0.80
N LEU A 25 5.26 -7.39 1.40
CA LEU A 25 4.27 -6.36 1.10
C LEU A 25 4.36 -5.88 -0.35
N PHE A 26 5.58 -5.71 -0.88
CA PHE A 26 5.80 -5.31 -2.27
C PHE A 26 5.29 -6.38 -3.24
N LYS A 27 5.65 -7.65 -3.03
CA LYS A 27 5.12 -8.77 -3.86
C LYS A 27 3.60 -8.87 -3.77
N HIS A 28 3.05 -8.63 -2.58
CA HIS A 28 1.61 -8.67 -2.36
C HIS A 28 0.89 -7.52 -3.06
N PHE A 29 1.45 -6.31 -3.03
CA PHE A 29 0.99 -5.16 -3.80
C PHE A 29 0.95 -5.47 -5.29
N LYS A 30 2.03 -5.99 -5.87
CA LYS A 30 2.09 -6.37 -7.29
C LYS A 30 0.97 -7.33 -7.69
N ARG A 31 0.68 -8.32 -6.83
CA ARG A 31 -0.36 -9.32 -7.05
C ARG A 31 -1.77 -8.72 -7.04
N HIS A 32 -2.01 -7.68 -6.24
CA HIS A 32 -3.35 -7.12 -6.02
C HIS A 32 -3.66 -5.86 -6.82
N LYS A 33 -2.76 -5.37 -7.68
CA LYS A 33 -2.99 -4.12 -8.44
C LYS A 33 -4.29 -4.15 -9.25
N VAL A 34 -4.63 -5.30 -9.85
CA VAL A 34 -5.87 -5.43 -10.64
C VAL A 34 -7.09 -5.33 -9.74
N GLU A 35 -7.08 -6.01 -8.61
CA GLU A 35 -8.14 -6.00 -7.61
C GLU A 35 -8.33 -4.60 -7.01
N ILE A 36 -7.23 -3.93 -6.65
CA ILE A 36 -7.25 -2.54 -6.14
C ILE A 36 -7.86 -1.62 -7.20
N SER A 37 -7.38 -1.71 -8.44
CA SER A 37 -7.89 -0.90 -9.54
C SER A 37 -9.37 -1.15 -9.81
N ASN A 38 -9.80 -2.40 -9.72
CA ASN A 38 -11.19 -2.76 -9.93
C ASN A 38 -12.10 -2.29 -8.77
N ALA A 39 -11.58 -2.19 -7.55
CA ALA A 39 -12.33 -1.66 -6.40
C ALA A 39 -12.60 -0.14 -6.51
N ILE A 40 -11.68 0.61 -7.12
CA ILE A 40 -11.79 2.07 -7.27
C ILE A 40 -12.61 2.39 -8.52
N LYS A 41 -13.89 2.75 -8.32
CA LYS A 41 -14.85 3.02 -9.40
C LYS A 41 -15.03 4.50 -9.74
N LYS A 42 -14.47 5.40 -8.93
CA LYS A 42 -14.56 6.86 -9.10
C LYS A 42 -13.19 7.50 -8.88
N PRO A 43 -12.87 8.61 -9.57
CA PRO A 43 -11.58 9.29 -9.41
C PRO A 43 -11.36 9.85 -8.00
N PHE A 44 -12.37 10.55 -7.47
CA PHE A 44 -12.34 11.10 -6.10
C PHE A 44 -12.81 10.04 -5.09
N PRO A 45 -12.17 9.93 -3.91
CA PRO A 45 -11.04 10.72 -3.39
C PRO A 45 -9.65 10.15 -3.72
N PHE A 46 -9.56 9.11 -4.54
CA PHE A 46 -8.34 8.34 -4.73
C PHE A 46 -7.14 9.18 -5.21
N PHE A 47 -7.29 9.95 -6.29
CA PHE A 47 -6.17 10.71 -6.86
C PHE A 47 -5.75 11.89 -5.98
N GLU A 48 -6.70 12.51 -5.29
CA GLU A 48 -6.45 13.58 -4.32
C GLU A 48 -5.67 13.04 -3.13
N CYS A 49 -6.04 11.87 -2.59
CA CYS A 49 -5.29 11.22 -1.52
C CYS A 49 -3.83 10.96 -1.90
N LEU A 50 -3.58 10.58 -3.16
CA LEU A 50 -2.22 10.34 -3.64
C LEU A 50 -1.44 11.64 -3.85
N ARG A 51 -2.07 12.66 -4.44
CA ARG A 51 -1.43 13.96 -4.72
C ARG A 51 -1.12 14.72 -3.44
N ASP A 52 -2.09 14.80 -2.52
CA ASP A 52 -1.96 15.60 -1.30
C ASP A 52 -0.95 14.99 -0.31
N ARG A 53 -0.58 13.72 -0.53
CA ARG A 53 0.52 13.02 0.17
C ARG A 53 1.82 12.99 -0.64
N GLU A 54 1.90 13.73 -1.74
CA GLU A 54 3.07 13.86 -2.62
C GLU A 54 3.54 12.54 -3.26
N LEU A 55 2.68 11.50 -3.29
CA LEU A 55 2.99 10.22 -3.93
C LEU A 55 2.94 10.31 -5.46
N ILE A 56 2.17 11.27 -5.97
CA ILE A 56 2.08 11.57 -7.40
C ILE A 56 2.32 13.05 -7.64
N SER A 57 2.99 13.39 -8.73
CA SER A 57 3.18 14.78 -9.13
C SER A 57 1.87 15.43 -9.57
N ASN A 58 1.79 16.76 -9.49
CA ASN A 58 0.66 17.53 -10.05
C ASN A 58 0.42 17.21 -11.53
N LYS A 59 1.50 17.04 -12.31
CA LYS A 59 1.39 16.65 -13.72
C LYS A 59 0.69 15.30 -13.88
N MET A 60 1.11 14.28 -13.11
CA MET A 60 0.49 12.96 -13.20
C MET A 60 -0.96 12.97 -12.72
N TYR A 61 -1.27 13.78 -11.70
CA TYR A 61 -2.65 14.02 -11.28
C TYR A 61 -3.50 14.61 -12.41
N ASP A 62 -3.02 15.67 -13.08
CA ASP A 62 -3.73 16.30 -14.21
C ASP A 62 -3.93 15.30 -15.36
N ASP A 63 -2.91 14.52 -15.70
CA ASP A 63 -2.99 13.45 -16.72
C ASP A 63 -4.08 12.40 -16.37
N CYS A 64 -4.25 12.08 -15.09
CA CYS A 64 -5.30 11.18 -14.61
C CYS A 64 -6.69 11.80 -14.77
N GLN A 65 -6.84 13.07 -14.41
CA GLN A 65 -8.10 13.81 -14.56
C GLN A 65 -8.51 13.90 -16.04
N ASP A 66 -7.56 14.23 -16.90
CA ASP A 66 -7.79 14.30 -18.35
C ASP A 66 -8.10 12.93 -18.96
N SER A 67 -7.45 11.86 -18.51
CA SER A 67 -7.79 10.49 -18.91
C SER A 67 -9.23 10.13 -18.54
N CYS A 68 -9.67 10.50 -17.33
CA CYS A 68 -11.05 10.26 -16.88
C CYS A 68 -12.07 11.10 -17.68
N ARG A 69 -11.75 12.36 -18.02
CA ARG A 69 -12.58 13.22 -18.88
C ARG A 69 -12.73 12.66 -20.29
N ASN A 70 -11.68 12.03 -20.81
CA ASN A 70 -11.66 11.36 -22.11
C ASN A 70 -12.30 9.95 -22.08
N LEU A 71 -13.10 9.64 -21.04
CA LEU A 71 -13.86 8.40 -20.89
C LEU A 71 -13.00 7.13 -20.86
N VAL A 72 -11.71 7.24 -20.52
CA VAL A 72 -10.92 6.06 -20.16
C VAL A 72 -11.52 5.49 -18.87
N PRO A 73 -11.79 4.18 -18.79
CA PRO A 73 -12.35 3.58 -17.59
C PRO A 73 -11.47 3.87 -16.36
N VAL A 74 -12.07 4.36 -15.28
CA VAL A 74 -11.35 4.69 -14.03
C VAL A 74 -10.44 3.55 -13.55
N PRO A 75 -10.88 2.27 -13.54
CA PRO A 75 -9.98 1.16 -13.18
C PRO A 75 -8.71 1.08 -14.03
N ARG A 76 -8.79 1.44 -15.32
CA ARG A 76 -7.62 1.43 -16.21
C ARG A 76 -6.66 2.57 -15.88
N VAL A 77 -7.20 3.76 -15.55
CA VAL A 77 -6.38 4.90 -15.11
C VAL A 77 -5.69 4.57 -13.79
N VAL A 78 -6.43 4.02 -12.82
CA VAL A 78 -5.89 3.59 -11.52
C VAL A 78 -4.79 2.55 -11.72
N TYR A 79 -5.01 1.52 -12.54
CA TYR A 79 -4.00 0.50 -12.79
C TYR A 79 -2.69 1.08 -13.35
N ASN A 80 -2.79 2.07 -14.24
CA ASN A 80 -1.61 2.75 -14.77
C ASN A 80 -0.86 3.53 -13.69
N VAL A 81 -1.58 4.26 -12.82
CA VAL A 81 -0.98 4.95 -11.67
C VAL A 81 -0.29 3.96 -10.73
N LEU A 82 -0.93 2.81 -10.44
CA LEU A 82 -0.32 1.76 -9.61
C LEU A 82 0.93 1.16 -10.26
N ASN A 83 1.05 1.11 -11.60
CA ASN A 83 2.27 0.69 -12.29
C ASN A 83 3.42 1.70 -12.10
N GLU A 84 3.12 2.99 -12.08
CA GLU A 84 4.12 4.02 -11.82
C GLU A 84 4.56 3.97 -10.35
N LEU A 85 3.61 3.88 -9.42
CA LEU A 85 3.88 3.78 -7.98
C LEU A 85 4.60 2.49 -7.58
N GLU A 86 4.46 1.40 -8.34
CA GLU A 86 5.25 0.18 -8.12
C GLU A 86 6.76 0.45 -8.20
N LYS A 87 7.20 1.37 -9.06
CA LYS A 87 8.64 1.66 -9.27
C LYS A 87 9.29 2.32 -8.06
N THR A 88 8.49 2.98 -7.24
CA THR A 88 8.91 3.72 -6.04
C THR A 88 8.11 3.25 -4.83
N PHE A 89 7.78 1.95 -4.78
CA PHE A 89 6.92 1.40 -3.74
C PHE A 89 7.46 1.69 -2.33
N ASP A 90 6.59 2.18 -1.46
CA ASP A 90 6.91 2.44 -0.06
C ASP A 90 5.70 2.17 0.85
N LEU A 91 5.92 2.23 2.17
CA LEU A 91 4.83 2.04 3.14
C LEU A 91 3.80 3.19 3.12
N PRO A 92 4.19 4.49 2.98
CA PRO A 92 3.24 5.58 2.80
C PRO A 92 2.24 5.39 1.66
N LEU A 93 2.64 4.72 0.57
CA LEU A 93 1.72 4.32 -0.48
C LEU A 93 0.60 3.42 0.04
N LEU A 94 0.92 2.37 0.81
CA LEU A 94 -0.11 1.49 1.37
C LEU A 94 -1.06 2.23 2.31
N GLU A 95 -0.53 3.14 3.13
CA GLU A 95 -1.35 3.99 4.01
C GLU A 95 -2.30 4.91 3.21
N ALA A 96 -1.85 5.43 2.08
CA ALA A 96 -2.68 6.25 1.20
C ALA A 96 -3.77 5.41 0.51
N LEU A 97 -3.40 4.26 -0.06
CA LEU A 97 -4.34 3.34 -0.74
C LEU A 97 -5.46 2.89 0.20
N PHE A 98 -5.10 2.52 1.43
CA PHE A 98 -6.02 2.00 2.44
C PHE A 98 -6.39 3.03 3.51
N SER A 99 -6.25 4.32 3.19
CA SER A 99 -6.71 5.40 4.07
C SER A 99 -8.18 5.21 4.43
N GLU A 100 -8.58 5.70 5.59
CA GLU A 100 -9.97 5.62 6.05
C GLU A 100 -10.93 6.20 5.00
N VAL A 101 -10.59 7.35 4.44
CA VAL A 101 -11.35 8.02 3.38
C VAL A 101 -11.52 7.10 2.15
N ASN A 102 -10.45 6.47 1.67
CA ASN A 102 -10.54 5.54 0.54
C ASN A 102 -11.34 4.28 0.88
N ARG A 103 -11.18 3.69 2.07
CA ARG A 103 -11.92 2.48 2.46
C ARG A 103 -13.41 2.73 2.72
N GLN A 104 -13.78 3.96 3.06
CA GLN A 104 -15.18 4.38 3.17
C GLN A 104 -15.81 4.60 1.79
N GLU A 105 -15.14 5.30 0.87
CA GLU A 105 -15.66 5.52 -0.50
C GLU A 105 -15.67 4.22 -1.32
N TYR A 106 -14.65 3.39 -1.15
CA TYR A 106 -14.45 2.15 -1.89
C TYR A 106 -14.49 0.95 -0.93
N PRO A 107 -15.68 0.49 -0.50
CA PRO A 107 -15.79 -0.59 0.48
C PRO A 107 -15.18 -1.91 -0.01
N ASN A 108 -15.09 -2.09 -1.33
CA ASN A 108 -14.38 -3.21 -1.94
C ASN A 108 -12.86 -3.16 -1.69
N LEU A 109 -12.26 -2.08 -1.21
CA LEU A 109 -10.86 -2.11 -0.76
C LEU A 109 -10.69 -2.89 0.54
N ASN A 110 -11.74 -3.07 1.36
CA ASN A 110 -11.60 -3.70 2.67
C ASN A 110 -11.19 -5.17 2.62
N HIS A 111 -11.63 -5.94 1.62
CA HIS A 111 -11.19 -7.34 1.48
C HIS A 111 -9.70 -7.42 1.13
N ILE A 112 -9.21 -6.47 0.33
CA ILE A 112 -7.82 -6.36 -0.05
C ILE A 112 -7.00 -5.91 1.16
N TYR A 113 -7.42 -4.85 1.85
CA TYR A 113 -6.75 -4.34 3.06
C TYR A 113 -6.50 -5.43 4.11
N LYS A 114 -7.51 -6.26 4.41
CA LYS A 114 -7.37 -7.38 5.36
C LYS A 114 -6.26 -8.37 4.97
N SER A 115 -6.02 -8.55 3.67
CA SER A 115 -4.92 -9.41 3.20
C SER A 115 -3.54 -8.80 3.46
N PHE A 116 -3.44 -7.46 3.57
CA PHE A 116 -2.22 -6.76 3.97
C PHE A 116 -2.05 -6.73 5.51
N GLU A 117 -3.14 -6.56 6.27
CA GLU A 117 -3.10 -6.65 7.74
C GLU A 117 -2.56 -8.00 8.20
N PHE A 118 -2.89 -9.09 7.51
CA PHE A 118 -2.36 -10.41 7.83
C PHE A 118 -0.83 -10.48 7.69
N VAL A 119 -0.25 -9.82 6.68
CA VAL A 119 1.22 -9.73 6.52
C VAL A 119 1.84 -8.96 7.69
N TRP A 120 1.18 -7.89 8.15
CA TRP A 120 1.62 -7.10 9.29
C TRP A 120 1.52 -7.88 10.62
N CYS A 121 0.40 -8.56 10.85
CA CYS A 121 0.18 -9.38 12.05
C CYS A 121 1.12 -10.58 12.13
N GLN A 122 1.50 -11.19 11.00
CA GLN A 122 2.52 -12.25 10.97
C GLN A 122 3.91 -11.76 11.41
N TRP A 123 4.18 -10.47 11.32
CA TRP A 123 5.43 -9.87 11.79
C TRP A 123 5.37 -9.44 13.26
N SER A 124 4.25 -8.86 13.72
CA SER A 124 4.08 -8.45 15.12
C SER A 124 3.81 -9.60 16.11
N SER A 125 3.70 -10.85 15.64
CA SER A 125 3.48 -12.00 16.52
C SER A 125 4.78 -12.37 17.25
N PRO A 126 4.81 -12.38 18.60
CA PRO A 126 6.01 -12.67 19.40
C PRO A 126 6.50 -14.12 19.29
N ASP A 127 5.78 -15.00 18.59
CA ASP A 127 6.08 -16.43 18.46
C ASP A 127 7.08 -16.77 17.34
N LYS A 128 7.90 -15.80 16.88
CA LYS A 128 9.07 -16.11 16.06
C LYS A 128 10.19 -16.65 16.96
N GLY A 129 10.00 -17.90 17.39
CA GLY A 129 11.00 -18.73 18.05
C GLY A 129 12.03 -19.28 17.08
#